data_AF-A0A7H8JUI6-F1
#
_entry.id   AF-A0A7H8JUI6-F1
#
_cell.length_a   1.000
_cell.length_b   1.000
_cell.length_c   1.000
_cell.angle_alpha   90.00
_cell.angle_beta   90.00
_cell.angle_gamma   90.00
#
_symmetry.space_group_name_H-M   'P 1'
#
loop_
_entity.id
_entity.type
_entity.pdbx_description
1 polymer ?
#
loop_
_entity_poly.entity_id
_entity_poly.type
_entity_poly.pdbx_seq_one_letter_code
_entity_poly.pdbx_strand_id
1 'polypeptide(L)' 'MTEYTGGWKQQRYIPESRRPPERQAPEPIYSSLLESWYRQGRTVPGRPDPEWNAIASRDFWPKG' A
#
# COMPACT_ATOMS: atom_id res chain seq x y z
N MET A 1 29.32 36.03 -1.56
CA MET A 1 29.99 35.14 -2.52
C MET A 1 30.53 33.98 -1.71
N THR A 2 30.13 32.72 -1.85
CA THR A 2 29.29 32.02 -2.83
C THR A 2 28.94 30.67 -2.19
N GLU A 3 27.69 30.24 -2.42
CA GLU A 3 27.11 28.90 -2.29
C GLU A 3 27.81 27.76 -1.51
N TYR A 4 27.22 27.36 -0.37
CA TYR A 4 27.32 25.99 0.15
C TYR A 4 26.22 25.11 -0.48
N THR A 5 26.36 24.75 -1.76
CA THR A 5 25.46 23.76 -2.39
C THR A 5 26.08 22.37 -2.29
N GLY A 6 26.24 21.88 -1.06
CA GLY A 6 26.48 20.46 -0.78
C GLY A 6 25.15 19.71 -0.82
N GLY A 7 24.62 19.48 -2.02
CA GLY A 7 23.37 18.74 -2.20
C GLY A 7 23.52 17.31 -1.70
N TRP A 8 22.96 17.00 -0.54
CA TRP A 8 22.83 15.62 -0.05
C TRP A 8 21.98 14.83 -1.05
N LYS A 9 22.63 14.06 -1.94
CA LYS A 9 21.94 13.04 -2.72
C LYS A 9 21.69 11.85 -1.81
N GLN A 10 20.50 11.81 -1.22
CA GLN A 10 20.04 10.65 -0.47
C GLN A 10 19.85 9.49 -1.45
N GLN A 11 20.91 8.72 -1.68
CA GLN A 11 20.82 7.42 -2.35
C GLN A 11 19.96 6.55 -1.43
N ARG A 12 18.68 6.38 -1.77
CA ARG A 12 17.82 5.39 -1.14
C ARG A 12 18.36 4.02 -1.50
N TYR A 13 19.34 3.55 -0.74
CA TYR A 13 19.73 2.17 -0.73
C TYR A 13 18.58 1.37 -0.13
N ILE A 14 17.82 0.72 -1.01
CA ILE A 14 16.79 -0.25 -0.61
C ILE A 14 17.50 -1.61 -0.64
N PRO A 15 17.82 -2.22 0.52
CA PRO A 15 18.38 -3.55 0.55
C PRO A 15 17.43 -4.52 -0.17
N GLU A 16 17.97 -5.52 -0.86
CA GLU A 16 17.19 -6.52 -1.62
C GLU A 16 16.06 -7.13 -0.78
N SER A 17 16.26 -7.31 0.52
CA SER A 17 15.25 -7.80 1.46
C SER A 17 14.01 -6.92 1.61
N ARG A 18 14.11 -5.63 1.24
CA ARG A 18 13.00 -4.67 1.24
C ARG A 18 12.40 -4.46 -0.15
N ARG A 19 12.88 -5.16 -1.17
CA ARG A 19 12.21 -5.15 -2.48
C ARG A 19 10.91 -5.93 -2.34
N PRO A 20 9.77 -5.35 -2.76
CA PRO A 20 8.53 -6.10 -2.78
C PRO A 20 8.70 -7.31 -3.71
N PRO A 21 8.18 -8.49 -3.34
CA PRO A 21 8.22 -9.65 -4.22
C PRO A 21 7.52 -9.32 -5.54
N GLU A 22 8.02 -9.89 -6.64
CA GLU A 22 7.38 -9.79 -7.93
C GLU A 22 5.95 -10.34 -7.82
N ARG A 23 4.95 -9.54 -8.23
CA ARG A 23 3.54 -9.92 -8.09
C ARG A 23 3.25 -11.07 -9.05
N GLN A 24 3.26 -12.29 -8.54
CA GLN A 24 2.79 -13.46 -9.27
C GLN A 24 1.30 -13.29 -9.59
N ALA A 25 0.90 -13.67 -10.81
CA ALA A 25 -0.50 -13.68 -11.19
C ALA A 25 -1.26 -14.61 -10.23
N PRO A 26 -2.42 -14.19 -9.68
CA PRO A 26 -3.17 -15.03 -8.77
C PRO A 26 -3.64 -16.29 -9.49
N GLU A 27 -3.50 -17.46 -8.86
CA GLU A 27 -3.96 -18.69 -9.50
C GLU A 27 -5.48 -18.69 -9.68
N PRO A 28 -6.01 -19.34 -10.73
CA PRO A 28 -7.42 -19.23 -11.13
C PRO A 28 -8.40 -19.61 -10.01
N ILE A 29 -8.06 -20.62 -9.20
CA ILE A 29 -8.92 -21.08 -8.10
C ILE A 29 -9.10 -19.97 -7.06
N TYR A 30 -8.01 -19.32 -6.65
CA TYR A 30 -8.08 -18.22 -5.69
C TYR A 30 -8.82 -17.02 -6.25
N SER A 31 -8.69 -16.71 -7.54
CA SER A 31 -9.41 -15.58 -8.15
C SER A 31 -10.95 -15.73 -8.05
N SER A 32 -11.47 -16.94 -8.28
CA SER A 32 -12.91 -17.21 -8.18
C SER A 32 -13.42 -17.12 -6.73
N LEU A 33 -12.63 -17.59 -5.77
CA LEU A 33 -12.93 -17.48 -4.34
C LEU A 33 -12.96 -16.01 -3.90
N LEU A 34 -11.96 -15.21 -4.30
CA LEU A 34 -11.89 -13.79 -4.00
C LEU A 34 -13.08 -13.02 -4.60
N GLU A 35 -13.50 -13.35 -5.83
CA GLU A 35 -14.69 -12.76 -6.45
C GLU A 35 -15.96 -13.12 -5.67
N SER A 36 -16.10 -14.38 -5.25
CA SER A 36 -17.25 -14.83 -4.46
C SER A 36 -17.35 -14.12 -3.11
N TRP A 37 -16.22 -13.92 -2.43
CA TRP A 37 -16.17 -13.21 -1.15
C TRP A 37 -16.45 -11.73 -1.31
N TYR A 38 -15.94 -11.13 -2.39
CA TYR A 38 -16.25 -9.75 -2.73
C TYR A 38 -17.75 -9.53 -2.95
N ARG A 39 -18.40 -10.42 -3.72
CA ARG A 39 -19.86 -10.35 -3.96
C ARG A 39 -20.69 -10.50 -2.68
N GLN A 40 -20.16 -11.22 -1.69
CA GLN A 40 -20.79 -11.42 -0.39
C GLN A 40 -20.50 -10.27 0.60
N GLY A 41 -19.75 -9.25 0.19
CA GLY A 41 -19.36 -8.15 1.08
C GLY A 41 -18.37 -8.56 2.17
N ARG A 42 -17.65 -9.68 1.98
CA ARG A 42 -16.60 -10.10 2.91
C ARG A 42 -15.28 -9.38 2.60
N THR A 43 -14.45 -9.24 3.62
CA THR A 43 -13.10 -8.66 3.48
C THR A 43 -12.23 -9.57 2.61
N VAL A 44 -11.64 -9.01 1.55
CA VAL A 44 -10.85 -9.77 0.57
C VAL A 44 -9.37 -9.48 0.81
N PRO A 45 -8.51 -10.50 1.04
CA PRO A 45 -7.08 -10.30 1.22
C PRO A 45 -6.47 -9.64 -0.02
N GLY A 46 -5.64 -8.62 0.20
CA GLY A 46 -5.00 -7.85 -0.87
C GLY A 46 -5.86 -6.71 -1.45
N ARG A 47 -7.13 -6.58 -1.05
CA ARG A 47 -7.96 -5.43 -1.39
C ARG A 47 -8.12 -4.52 -0.17
N PRO A 48 -7.97 -3.18 -0.31
CA PRO A 48 -8.25 -2.26 0.77
C PRO A 48 -9.70 -2.41 1.23
N ASP A 49 -9.89 -2.61 2.52
CA ASP A 49 -11.23 -2.70 3.09
C ASP A 49 -11.89 -1.31 3.09
N PRO A 50 -13.13 -1.16 2.56
CA PRO A 50 -13.79 0.14 2.45
C PRO A 50 -14.07 0.80 3.80
N GLU A 51 -14.44 0.03 4.82
CA GLU A 51 -14.72 0.55 6.17
C GLU A 51 -13.43 1.05 6.81
N TRP A 52 -12.35 0.29 6.68
CA TRP A 52 -11.02 0.75 7.12
C TRP A 52 -10.55 1.99 6.37
N ASN A 53 -10.76 2.07 5.06
CA ASN A 53 -10.44 3.28 4.30
C ASN A 53 -11.27 4.47 4.76
N ALA A 54 -12.57 4.28 5.05
CA ALA A 54 -13.44 5.34 5.53
C ALA A 54 -12.99 5.86 6.91
N ILE A 55 -12.58 4.95 7.80
CA ILE A 55 -11.98 5.31 9.09
C ILE A 55 -10.64 6.03 8.87
N ALA A 56 -9.70 5.44 8.12
CA ALA A 56 -8.36 5.99 7.93
C ALA A 56 -8.34 7.34 7.19
N SER A 57 -9.32 7.59 6.32
CA SER A 57 -9.46 8.88 5.61
C SER A 57 -10.07 9.98 6.47
N ARG A 58 -10.61 9.64 7.63
CA ARG A 58 -11.23 10.60 8.55
C ARG A 58 -10.11 11.30 9.32
N ASP A 59 -10.02 12.62 9.17
CA ASP A 59 -9.18 13.46 10.03
C ASP A 59 -9.75 13.40 11.47
N PHE A 60 -9.22 12.50 12.30
CA PHE A 60 -9.63 12.37 13.71
C PHE A 60 -8.99 13.42 14.61
N TRP A 61 -7.97 14.13 14.12
CA TRP A 61 -7.25 15.09 14.94
C TRP A 61 -7.87 16.48 14.82
N PRO A 62 -8.17 17.15 15.95
CA PRO A 62 -8.57 18.54 15.93
C PRO A 62 -7.43 19.36 15.32
N LYS A 63 -7.71 20.06 14.23
CA LYS A 63 -6.80 21.07 13.70
C LYS A 63 -7.02 22.30 14.58
N GLY A 64 -6.07 22.53 15.49
CA GLY A 64 -6.03 23.72 16.34
C GLY A 64 -5.82 25.00 15.54
#